data_AF-A0A917HZJ0-F1
#
_entry.id   AF-A0A917HZJ0-F1
#
_cell.length_a   1.000
_cell.length_b   1.000
_cell.length_c   1.000
_cell.angle_alpha   90.00
_cell.angle_beta   90.00
_cell.angle_gamma   90.00
#
_symmetry.space_group_name_H-M   'P 1'
#
loop_
_entity.id
_entity.type
_entity.pdbx_description
1 polymer ?
#
loop_
_entity_poly.entity_id
_entity_poly.type
_entity_poly.pdbx_seq_one_letter_code
_entity_poly.pdbx_strand_id
1 'polypeptide(L)'
;MGIYKIRMIRKFATFNHEPTNMKRASGILAYLSLLLNIAYLSLWIGVFNAYEGRPFEEVKAKFESFMPFSHGWTVFLLILLSVFSLIILARKPAVLPKILAVLQSFFVFMYIWQFL
;
A
#
# COMPACT_ATOMS: atom_id res chain seq x y z
N MET A 1 14.12 -45.79 -28.14
CA MET A 1 13.40 -45.80 -26.84
C MET A 1 13.87 -44.65 -25.92
N GLY A 2 14.09 -43.43 -26.44
CA GLY A 2 14.78 -42.35 -25.68
C GLY A 2 14.01 -41.03 -25.51
N ILE A 3 12.88 -40.85 -26.20
CA ILE A 3 12.20 -39.54 -26.27
C ILE A 3 11.15 -39.37 -25.15
N TYR A 4 10.59 -40.46 -24.63
CA TYR A 4 9.56 -40.40 -23.58
C TYR A 4 10.10 -40.04 -22.18
N LYS A 5 11.38 -40.28 -21.91
CA LYS A 5 11.98 -40.04 -20.59
C LYS A 5 12.20 -38.55 -20.29
N ILE A 6 12.47 -37.74 -21.32
CA ILE A 6 12.77 -36.30 -21.17
C ILE A 6 11.50 -35.49 -20.88
N ARG A 7 10.34 -35.90 -21.43
CA ARG A 7 9.07 -35.20 -21.22
C ARG A 7 8.54 -35.38 -19.79
N MET A 8 8.90 -36.46 -19.10
CA MET A 8 8.42 -36.74 -17.74
C MET A 8 9.15 -35.88 -16.69
N ILE A 9 10.46 -35.63 -16.86
CA ILE A 9 11.25 -34.82 -15.91
C ILE A 9 10.85 -33.34 -15.93
N ARG A 10 10.45 -32.81 -17.10
CA ARG A 10 9.99 -31.41 -17.22
C ARG A 10 8.67 -31.14 -16.51
N LYS A 11 7.84 -32.16 -16.26
CA LYS A 11 6.53 -32.00 -15.61
C LYS A 11 6.62 -31.90 -14.08
N PHE A 12 7.75 -32.30 -13.49
CA PHE A 12 7.97 -32.24 -12.04
C PHE A 12 8.62 -30.94 -11.57
N ALA A 13 9.24 -30.15 -12.47
CA ALA A 13 9.89 -28.89 -12.10
C ALA A 13 8.93 -27.69 -12.03
N THR A 14 7.66 -27.85 -12.39
CA THR A 14 6.65 -26.77 -12.38
C THR A 14 5.62 -26.88 -11.27
N PHE A 15 5.93 -27.63 -10.20
CA PHE A 15 5.10 -27.73 -9.00
C PHE A 15 5.65 -26.88 -7.85
N ASN A 16 6.15 -25.67 -8.17
CA ASN A 16 6.19 -24.60 -7.18
C ASN A 16 4.75 -24.10 -6.98
N HIS A 17 3.95 -24.89 -6.26
CA HIS A 17 2.76 -24.39 -5.59
C HIS A 17 3.21 -23.39 -4.53
N GLU A 18 3.47 -22.16 -4.97
CA GLU A 18 3.39 -21.01 -4.08
C GLU A 18 2.02 -21.10 -3.40
N PRO A 19 1.95 -21.17 -2.06
CA PRO A 19 0.70 -21.45 -1.38
C PRO A 19 -0.29 -20.37 -1.77
N THR A 20 -1.42 -20.78 -2.35
CA THR A 20 -2.50 -19.90 -2.84
C THR A 20 -2.96 -18.89 -1.79
N ASN A 21 -2.78 -19.22 -0.51
CA ASN A 21 -3.00 -18.33 0.63
C ASN A 21 -2.08 -17.09 0.67
N MET A 22 -0.79 -17.21 0.32
CA MET A 22 0.14 -16.06 0.28
C MET A 22 -0.22 -15.06 -0.82
N LYS A 23 -0.69 -15.55 -1.98
CA LYS A 23 -1.15 -14.68 -3.08
C LYS A 23 -2.42 -13.90 -2.72
N ARG A 24 -3.33 -14.52 -1.96
CA ARG A 24 -4.53 -13.85 -1.46
C ARG A 24 -4.20 -12.83 -0.38
N ALA A 25 -3.35 -13.19 0.58
CA ALA A 25 -2.93 -12.31 1.66
C ALA A 25 -2.22 -11.04 1.15
N SER A 26 -1.27 -11.20 0.21
CA SER A 26 -0.59 -10.05 -0.41
C SER A 26 -1.57 -9.15 -1.17
N GLY A 27 -2.54 -9.73 -1.88
CA GLY A 27 -3.60 -8.98 -2.53
C GLY A 27 -4.42 -8.14 -1.55
N ILE A 28 -4.83 -8.70 -0.42
CA ILE A 28 -5.62 -8.01 0.62
C ILE A 28 -4.81 -6.87 1.25
N LEU A 29 -3.53 -7.11 1.56
CA LEU A 29 -2.64 -6.11 2.16
C LEU A 29 -2.49 -4.86 1.29
N ALA A 30 -2.46 -5.01 -0.04
CA ALA A 30 -2.40 -3.87 -0.96
C ALA A 30 -3.64 -2.96 -0.84
N TYR A 31 -4.85 -3.55 -0.79
CA TYR A 31 -6.08 -2.77 -0.61
C TYR A 31 -6.17 -2.15 0.79
N LEU A 32 -5.72 -2.85 1.83
CA LEU A 32 -5.66 -2.32 3.19
C LEU A 32 -4.73 -1.11 3.29
N SER A 33 -3.58 -1.14 2.64
CA SER A 33 -2.67 0.02 2.56
C SER A 33 -3.35 1.24 1.93
N LEU A 34 -4.12 1.02 0.86
CA LEU A 34 -4.86 2.08 0.18
C LEU A 34 -5.95 2.68 1.07
N LEU A 35 -6.69 1.81 1.78
CA LEU A 35 -7.68 2.24 2.78
C LEU A 35 -7.04 3.04 3.92
N LEU A 36 -5.88 2.61 4.43
CA LEU A 36 -5.15 3.34 5.46
C LEU A 36 -4.72 4.73 4.99
N ASN A 37 -4.26 4.88 3.76
CA ASN A 37 -3.91 6.19 3.19
C ASN A 37 -5.13 7.11 3.05
N ILE A 38 -6.25 6.57 2.57
CA ILE A 38 -7.50 7.31 2.48
C ILE A 38 -7.95 7.75 3.88
N ALA A 39 -7.91 6.86 4.86
CA ALA A 39 -8.26 7.16 6.25
C ALA A 39 -7.35 8.25 6.85
N TYR A 40 -6.04 8.14 6.64
CA TYR A 40 -5.07 9.13 7.09
C TYR A 40 -5.34 10.52 6.49
N LEU A 41 -5.54 10.60 5.17
CA LEU A 41 -5.85 11.86 4.50
C LEU A 41 -7.21 12.43 4.94
N SER A 42 -8.21 11.57 5.10
CA SER A 42 -9.55 11.97 5.55
C SER A 42 -9.52 12.51 6.98
N LEU A 43 -8.71 11.91 7.85
CA LEU A 43 -8.47 12.40 9.20
C LEU A 43 -7.79 13.77 9.19
N TRP A 44 -6.78 13.97 8.32
CA TRP A 44 -6.13 15.27 8.17
C TRP A 44 -7.11 16.35 7.73
N ILE A 45 -7.88 16.09 6.67
CA ILE A 45 -8.89 17.02 6.15
C ILE A 45 -9.97 17.28 7.21
N GLY A 46 -10.42 16.26 7.93
CA GLY A 46 -11.42 16.38 8.98
C GLY A 46 -10.95 17.25 10.14
N VAL A 47 -9.73 17.05 10.62
CA VAL A 47 -9.14 17.88 11.69
C VAL A 47 -8.91 19.31 11.20
N PHE A 48 -8.40 19.48 9.98
CA PHE A 48 -8.16 20.80 9.38
C PHE A 48 -9.45 21.62 9.29
N ASN A 49 -10.52 21.03 8.77
CA ASN A 49 -11.81 21.71 8.65
C ASN A 49 -12.47 21.96 10.02
N ALA A 50 -12.35 21.03 10.97
CA ALA A 50 -12.94 21.20 12.30
C ALA A 50 -12.25 22.30 13.14
N TYR A 51 -11.00 22.63 12.82
CA TYR A 51 -10.20 23.64 13.52
C TYR A 51 -9.86 24.83 12.60
N GLU A 52 -10.70 25.08 11.58
CA GLU A 52 -10.51 26.21 10.68
C GLU A 52 -10.43 27.54 11.45
N GLY A 53 -9.45 28.38 11.11
CA GLY A 53 -9.19 29.66 11.79
C GLY A 53 -8.33 29.55 13.06
N ARG A 54 -7.96 28.34 13.49
CA ARG A 54 -6.96 28.13 14.57
C ARG A 54 -5.53 28.22 14.02
N PRO A 55 -4.54 28.57 14.88
CA PRO A 55 -3.13 28.49 14.50
C PRO A 55 -2.76 27.08 14.03
N PHE A 56 -1.90 27.00 13.00
CA PHE A 56 -1.47 25.73 12.40
C PHE A 56 -0.92 24.73 13.43
N GLU A 57 -0.17 25.21 14.42
CA GLU A 57 0.41 24.36 15.47
C GLU A 57 -0.65 23.64 16.32
N GLU A 58 -1.80 24.29 16.57
CA GLU A 58 -2.90 23.65 17.31
C GLU A 58 -3.57 22.56 16.47
N VAL A 59 -3.78 22.82 15.19
CA VAL A 59 -4.36 21.86 14.23
C VAL A 59 -3.45 20.64 14.10
N LYS A 60 -2.14 20.89 13.94
CA LYS A 60 -1.11 19.85 13.85
C LYS A 60 -1.05 19.01 15.12
N ALA A 61 -0.94 19.64 16.29
CA ALA A 61 -0.91 18.93 17.58
C ALA A 61 -2.16 18.06 17.77
N LYS A 62 -3.33 18.57 17.36
CA LYS A 62 -4.56 17.79 17.45
C LYS A 62 -4.55 16.60 16.49
N PHE A 63 -4.10 16.78 15.26
CA PHE A 63 -3.96 15.68 14.31
C PHE A 63 -2.99 14.60 14.81
N GLU A 64 -1.83 15.01 15.31
CA GLU A 64 -0.82 14.09 15.85
C GLU A 64 -1.34 13.30 17.07
N SER A 65 -2.27 13.88 17.85
CA SER A 65 -2.90 13.18 18.98
C SER A 65 -3.75 11.96 18.60
N PHE A 66 -4.19 11.86 17.35
CA PHE A 66 -4.92 10.69 16.84
C PHE A 66 -4.00 9.55 16.39
N MET A 67 -2.69 9.79 16.30
CA MET A 67 -1.74 8.81 15.82
C MET A 67 -1.26 7.91 16.96
N PRO A 68 -1.26 6.58 16.79
CA PRO A 68 -0.76 5.66 17.81
C PRO A 68 0.76 5.72 17.99
N PHE A 69 1.47 6.25 16.98
CA PHE A 69 2.92 6.46 16.97
C PHE A 69 3.22 7.91 16.61
N SER A 70 4.47 8.34 16.83
CA SER A 70 4.92 9.66 16.36
C SER A 70 4.59 9.86 14.88
N HIS A 71 4.26 11.08 14.48
CA HIS A 71 3.88 11.41 13.11
C HIS A 71 4.87 10.88 12.07
N GLY A 72 6.17 11.10 12.28
CA GLY A 72 7.22 10.62 11.35
C GLY A 72 7.23 9.10 11.15
N TRP A 73 7.09 8.33 12.23
CA TRP A 73 6.97 6.86 12.15
C TRP A 73 5.71 6.42 11.39
N THR A 74 4.59 7.09 11.63
CA THR A 74 3.34 6.81 10.91
C THR A 74 3.50 7.05 9.42
N VAL A 75 4.05 8.21 9.02
CA VAL A 75 4.30 8.53 7.61
C VAL A 75 5.27 7.53 6.97
N PHE A 76 6.35 7.17 7.67
CA PHE A 76 7.31 6.16 7.20
C PHE A 76 6.65 4.80 6.93
N LEU A 77 5.80 4.32 7.85
CA LEU A 77 5.05 3.07 7.67
C LEU A 77 4.07 3.15 6.49
N LEU A 78 3.39 4.29 6.32
CA LEU A 78 2.49 4.50 5.18
C LEU A 78 3.24 4.50 3.85
N ILE A 79 4.43 5.09 3.77
CA ILE A 79 5.30 5.02 2.58
C ILE A 79 5.67 3.58 2.28
N LEU A 80 6.19 2.83 3.25
CA LEU A 80 6.58 1.44 3.07
C LEU A 80 5.41 0.58 2.56
N LEU A 81 4.27 0.65 3.25
CA LEU A 81 3.05 -0.07 2.85
C LEU A 81 2.60 0.32 1.44
N SER A 82 2.72 1.61 1.09
CA SER A 82 2.33 2.11 -0.22
C SER A 82 3.22 1.60 -1.34
N VAL A 83 4.54 1.53 -1.13
CA VAL A 83 5.48 0.96 -2.10
C VAL A 83 5.19 -0.53 -2.30
N PHE A 84 4.95 -1.29 -1.23
CA PHE A 84 4.55 -2.69 -1.33
C PHE A 84 3.22 -2.86 -2.08
N SER A 85 2.23 -2.03 -1.77
CA SER A 85 0.93 -2.00 -2.44
C SER A 85 1.08 -1.75 -3.94
N LEU A 86 1.90 -0.77 -4.35
CA LEU A 86 2.21 -0.47 -5.74
C LEU A 86 2.76 -1.67 -6.50
N ILE A 87 3.77 -2.34 -5.94
CA ILE A 87 4.40 -3.52 -6.56
C ILE A 87 3.36 -4.63 -6.78
N ILE A 88 2.47 -4.86 -5.81
CA ILE A 88 1.45 -5.89 -5.88
C ILE A 88 0.36 -5.53 -6.91
N LEU A 89 -0.11 -4.28 -6.92
CA LEU A 89 -1.14 -3.81 -7.83
C LEU A 89 -0.66 -3.75 -9.27
N ALA A 90 0.59 -3.30 -9.51
CA ALA A 90 1.18 -3.21 -10.85
C ALA A 90 1.33 -4.57 -11.55
N ARG A 91 1.47 -5.65 -10.77
CA ARG A 91 1.56 -7.03 -11.31
C ARG A 91 0.22 -7.62 -11.72
N LYS A 92 -0.91 -6.99 -11.36
CA LYS A 92 -2.24 -7.51 -11.71
C LYS A 92 -2.63 -7.06 -13.13
N PRO A 93 -3.14 -7.97 -13.99
CA PRO A 93 -3.46 -7.63 -15.38
C PRO A 93 -4.74 -6.79 -15.54
N ALA A 94 -5.61 -6.74 -14.53
CA ALA A 94 -6.88 -6.03 -14.57
C ALA A 94 -6.72 -4.51 -14.55
N VAL A 95 -7.71 -3.78 -15.09
CA VAL A 95 -7.72 -2.31 -15.17
C VAL A 95 -7.85 -1.67 -13.80
N LEU A 96 -8.75 -2.17 -12.95
CA LEU A 96 -9.01 -1.60 -11.62
C LEU A 96 -7.74 -1.51 -10.74
N PRO A 97 -6.92 -2.57 -10.60
CA PRO A 97 -5.62 -2.48 -9.91
C PRO A 97 -4.68 -1.41 -10.44
N LYS A 98 -4.70 -1.11 -11.75
CA LYS A 98 -3.87 -0.06 -12.35
C LYS A 98 -4.33 1.33 -11.93
N ILE A 99 -5.64 1.57 -11.92
CA ILE A 99 -6.22 2.83 -11.41
C ILE A 99 -5.85 3.02 -9.93
N LEU A 100 -5.99 1.96 -9.13
CA LEU A 100 -5.61 1.97 -7.72
C LEU A 100 -4.11 2.18 -7.53
N ALA A 101 -3.26 1.62 -8.40
CA ALA A 101 -1.83 1.87 -8.37
C ALA A 101 -1.51 3.35 -8.64
N VAL A 102 -2.17 3.99 -9.61
CA VAL A 102 -2.00 5.44 -9.86
C VAL A 102 -2.38 6.25 -8.62
N LEU A 103 -3.50 5.92 -7.97
CA LEU A 103 -3.92 6.56 -6.73
C LEU A 103 -2.91 6.32 -5.59
N GLN A 104 -2.35 5.11 -5.50
CA GLN A 104 -1.31 4.80 -4.52
C GLN A 104 -0.02 5.60 -4.78
N SER A 105 0.36 5.80 -6.05
CA SER A 105 1.50 6.65 -6.43
C SER A 105 1.30 8.10 -6.01
N PHE A 106 0.07 8.61 -6.11
CA PHE A 106 -0.26 9.95 -5.63
C PHE A 106 -0.03 10.08 -4.12
N PHE A 107 -0.45 9.10 -3.32
CA PHE A 107 -0.17 9.11 -1.88
C PHE A 107 1.33 9.07 -1.56
N VAL A 108 2.10 8.20 -2.25
CA VAL A 108 3.56 8.15 -2.07
C VAL A 108 4.20 9.49 -2.36
N PHE A 109 3.81 10.14 -3.47
CA PHE A 109 4.32 11.45 -3.84
C PHE A 109 3.99 12.51 -2.78
N MET A 110 2.74 12.53 -2.29
CA MET A 110 2.34 13.43 -1.20
C MET A 110 3.19 13.24 0.07
N TYR A 111 3.49 11.99 0.45
CA TYR A 111 4.30 11.74 1.64
C TYR A 111 5.76 12.10 1.45
N ILE A 112 6.36 11.79 0.28
CA ILE A 112 7.74 12.18 -0.02
C ILE A 112 7.90 13.70 0.01
N TRP A 113 6.89 14.44 -0.48
CA TRP A 113 6.87 15.90 -0.43
C TRP A 113 6.98 16.47 1.00
N GLN A 114 6.53 15.74 2.02
CA GLN A 114 6.67 16.19 3.42
C GLN A 114 8.12 16.14 3.94
N PHE A 115 9.01 15.42 3.25
CA PHE A 115 10.42 15.30 3.62
C PHE A 115 11.36 16.15 2.77
N LEU A 116 10.84 16.78 1.71
CA LEU A 116 11.53 17.74 0.86
C LEU A 116 11.44 19.14 1.48
#